data_AF-A0A5F9CLD1-F1
#
_entry.id   AF-A0A5F9CLD1-F1
#
_cell.length_a   1.000
_cell.length_b   1.000
_cell.length_c   1.000
_cell.angle_alpha   90.00
_cell.angle_beta   90.00
_cell.angle_gamma   90.00
#
_symmetry.space_group_name_H-M   'P 1'
#
loop_
_entity.id
_entity.type
_entity.pdbx_description
1 polymer ?
#
loop_
_entity_poly.entity_id
_entity_poly.type
_entity_poly.pdbx_seq_one_letter_code
_entity_poly.pdbx_strand_id
1 'polypeptide(L)'
;MSYGSCVSRLLRTRVQSVLKKSVHSVAVIGAPFSQGQKRKGVECGPAAIRDAGLVKRLSDLGCRLKDYGDLSFTPVPKDDLYNNLIVNPRSVGLANQELAEVVNRAVSGGYSCVTVGGDHSLAIGTISGHARHCPDLCVVWVDAHADINTPLTTSSGNLHGQPVSFLLRELQDKVPQLPGFSWIKPCISSPSIVYIGLRDVDPPEHFILKKYDIQYFSMRDIDRLGIQKVMEQTFDLLIGKRQRPIHLSFDIDAFDPTLAPATGTPVVGGLTYREGMYISEEIHNTGQDGTWLDPPVGHSFCDSKSLTKNSNCGTLGQAATCDARIPYWNAGLSFSYSAASNPAFCLCSHATHMGDSDGVPGSGFGLAQSSSVYYSHLVNQKMKDFSAFPINQFKKKKKAEKQC
;
A
#
# COMPACT_ATOMS: atom_id res chain seq x y z
N MET A 1 -4.58 37.94 27.76
CA MET A 1 -3.40 37.20 27.27
C MET A 1 -3.28 35.89 28.02
N SER A 2 -3.50 34.75 27.37
CA SER A 2 -3.13 33.43 27.91
C SER A 2 -2.69 32.55 26.75
N TYR A 3 -1.44 32.72 26.34
CA TYR A 3 -0.74 31.93 25.31
C TYR A 3 0.07 30.80 25.97
N GLY A 4 -0.52 30.09 26.95
CA GLY A 4 0.23 29.19 27.84
C GLY A 4 -0.06 27.69 27.73
N SER A 5 -1.16 27.25 27.11
CA SER A 5 -1.64 25.86 27.30
C SER A 5 -1.46 24.91 26.12
N CYS A 6 -1.03 25.36 24.94
CA CYS A 6 -0.91 24.48 23.76
C CYS A 6 0.46 23.78 23.66
N VAL A 7 1.52 24.44 24.14
CA VAL A 7 2.91 23.95 23.98
C VAL A 7 3.23 22.77 24.92
N SER A 8 2.59 22.69 26.09
CA SER A 8 2.85 21.61 27.07
C SER A 8 2.24 20.26 26.68
N ARG A 9 1.20 20.25 25.82
CA ARG A 9 0.58 19.01 25.32
C ARG A 9 1.42 18.33 24.24
N LEU A 10 2.02 19.11 23.34
CA LEU A 10 2.91 18.63 22.28
C LEU A 10 4.26 18.10 22.80
N LEU A 11 4.78 18.68 23.89
CA LEU A 11 6.04 18.22 24.49
C LEU A 11 5.89 16.93 25.32
N ARG A 12 4.73 16.67 25.93
CA ARG A 12 4.49 15.41 26.66
C ARG A 12 4.38 14.19 25.74
N THR A 13 3.80 14.32 24.55
CA THR A 13 3.73 13.24 23.56
C THR A 13 5.10 12.91 22.97
N ARG A 14 6.00 13.89 22.85
CA ARG A 14 7.34 13.70 22.26
C ARG A 14 8.33 12.99 23.17
N VAL A 15 8.14 13.04 24.49
CA VAL A 15 9.07 12.42 25.46
C VAL A 15 8.71 10.95 25.77
N GLN A 16 7.46 10.53 25.56
CA GLN A 16 7.07 9.12 25.71
C GLN A 16 7.36 8.24 24.47
N SER A 17 7.61 8.82 23.29
CA SER A 17 7.91 8.04 22.08
C SER A 17 9.33 7.47 22.00
N VAL A 18 10.21 7.81 22.95
CA VAL A 18 11.61 7.35 22.98
C VAL A 18 11.78 5.98 23.65
N LEU A 19 10.73 5.41 24.27
CA LEU A 19 10.83 4.19 25.08
C LEU A 19 9.79 3.11 24.69
N LYS A 20 9.84 2.66 23.44
CA LYS A 20 9.61 1.29 22.94
C LYS A 20 9.45 1.37 21.42
N LYS A 21 10.51 1.11 20.65
CA LYS A 21 10.33 0.70 19.25
C LYS A 21 9.61 -0.65 19.28
N SER A 22 8.29 -0.62 19.22
CA SER A 22 7.48 -1.80 18.97
C SER A 22 7.96 -2.39 17.64
N VAL A 23 8.45 -3.64 17.67
CA VAL A 23 8.83 -4.36 16.46
C VAL A 23 7.54 -4.62 15.68
N HIS A 24 7.32 -3.85 14.61
CA HIS A 24 6.14 -3.99 13.75
C HIS A 24 6.21 -5.33 13.02
N SER A 25 5.11 -6.08 13.03
CA SER A 25 5.04 -7.40 12.40
C SER A 25 4.30 -7.28 11.09
N VAL A 26 4.93 -7.70 9.99
CA VAL A 26 4.39 -7.58 8.64
C VAL A 26 4.24 -8.96 8.03
N ALA A 27 3.05 -9.27 7.55
CA ALA A 27 2.75 -10.43 6.74
C ALA A 27 2.84 -10.02 5.26
N VAL A 28 3.55 -10.81 4.44
CA VAL A 28 3.61 -10.61 2.99
C VAL A 28 2.88 -11.77 2.32
N ILE A 29 1.93 -11.46 1.44
CA ILE A 29 1.13 -12.42 0.68
C ILE A 29 1.26 -12.06 -0.80
N GLY A 30 1.76 -12.98 -1.63
CA GLY A 30 1.64 -12.85 -3.07
C GLY A 30 0.30 -13.39 -3.55
N ALA A 31 -0.41 -12.63 -4.37
CA ALA A 31 -1.70 -13.01 -4.95
C ALA A 31 -1.61 -12.95 -6.49
N PRO A 32 -0.93 -13.92 -7.13
CA PRO A 32 -0.69 -13.95 -8.57
C PRO A 32 -1.97 -14.28 -9.36
N PHE A 33 -2.85 -13.29 -9.52
CA PHE A 33 -4.17 -13.47 -10.13
C PHE A 33 -4.42 -12.44 -11.23
N SER A 34 -4.96 -12.90 -12.36
CA SER A 34 -5.14 -12.09 -13.56
C SER A 34 -6.53 -12.17 -14.18
N GLN A 35 -7.42 -13.02 -13.67
CA GLN A 35 -8.70 -13.27 -14.30
C GLN A 35 -9.76 -12.18 -14.04
N GLY A 36 -9.47 -11.16 -13.23
CA GLY A 36 -10.32 -9.98 -13.11
C GLY A 36 -10.27 -9.07 -14.33
N GLN A 37 -9.35 -9.32 -15.26
CA GLN A 37 -9.17 -8.59 -16.51
C GLN A 37 -8.66 -9.51 -17.63
N LYS A 38 -8.36 -8.96 -18.82
CA LYS A 38 -8.12 -9.74 -20.05
C LYS A 38 -6.64 -9.90 -20.43
N ARG A 39 -5.75 -9.06 -19.89
CA ARG A 39 -4.31 -9.08 -20.18
C ARG A 39 -3.61 -10.12 -19.32
N LYS A 40 -2.61 -10.79 -19.89
CA LYS A 40 -1.70 -11.66 -19.13
C LYS A 40 -0.52 -10.86 -18.59
N GLY A 41 0.16 -11.38 -17.58
CA GLY A 41 1.40 -10.83 -17.02
C GLY A 41 1.23 -10.20 -15.64
N VAL A 42 0.02 -9.77 -15.27
CA VAL A 42 -0.25 -9.22 -13.93
C VAL A 42 -0.04 -10.29 -12.85
N GLU A 43 -0.29 -11.56 -13.17
CA GLU A 43 -0.02 -12.70 -12.29
C GLU A 43 1.46 -12.86 -11.92
N CYS A 44 2.38 -12.27 -12.71
CA CYS A 44 3.80 -12.31 -12.41
C CYS A 44 4.22 -11.18 -11.43
N GLY A 45 3.35 -10.20 -11.17
CA GLY A 45 3.61 -9.04 -10.31
C GLY A 45 4.23 -9.37 -8.94
N PRO A 46 3.73 -10.38 -8.20
CA PRO A 46 4.29 -10.77 -6.91
C PRO A 46 5.77 -11.16 -7.00
N ALA A 47 6.14 -12.00 -7.99
CA ALA A 47 7.52 -12.41 -8.20
C ALA A 47 8.42 -11.22 -8.53
N ALA A 48 7.99 -10.33 -9.44
CA ALA A 48 8.77 -9.17 -9.84
C ALA A 48 9.06 -8.21 -8.66
N ILE A 49 8.08 -7.97 -7.79
CA ILE A 49 8.24 -7.12 -6.61
C ILE A 49 9.13 -7.78 -5.54
N ARG A 50 9.02 -9.10 -5.38
CA ARG A 50 9.92 -9.88 -4.52
C ARG A 50 11.37 -9.79 -5.01
N ASP A 51 11.60 -9.99 -6.30
CA ASP A 51 12.91 -9.92 -6.94
C ASP A 51 13.53 -8.51 -6.86
N ALA A 52 12.69 -7.47 -6.84
CA ALA A 52 13.11 -6.08 -6.58
C ALA A 52 13.55 -5.82 -5.12
N GLY A 53 13.47 -6.83 -4.25
CA GLY A 53 14.02 -6.81 -2.90
C GLY A 53 13.04 -6.42 -1.80
N LEU A 54 11.72 -6.53 -2.02
CA LEU A 54 10.69 -6.15 -1.03
C LEU A 54 10.96 -6.74 0.37
N VAL A 55 11.15 -8.06 0.46
CA VAL A 55 11.35 -8.76 1.75
C VAL A 55 12.59 -8.25 2.47
N LYS A 56 13.69 -8.07 1.73
CA LYS A 56 14.94 -7.54 2.30
C LYS A 56 14.75 -6.12 2.82
N ARG A 57 14.09 -5.24 2.05
CA ARG A 57 13.82 -3.84 2.45
C ARG A 57 12.99 -3.76 3.73
N LEU A 58 11.92 -4.55 3.83
CA LEU A 58 11.11 -4.58 5.05
C LEU A 58 11.90 -5.10 6.26
N SER A 59 12.79 -6.09 6.04
CA SER A 59 13.69 -6.57 7.10
C SER A 59 14.71 -5.50 7.52
N ASP A 60 15.27 -4.76 6.57
CA ASP A 60 16.23 -3.66 6.81
C ASP A 60 15.59 -2.50 7.60
N LEU A 61 14.26 -2.32 7.48
CA LEU A 61 13.47 -1.39 8.30
C LEU A 61 13.20 -1.90 9.73
N GLY A 62 13.58 -3.13 10.05
CA GLY A 62 13.39 -3.75 11.35
C GLY A 62 12.01 -4.38 11.57
N CYS A 63 11.25 -4.64 10.50
CA CYS A 63 9.97 -5.36 10.59
C CYS A 63 10.21 -6.85 10.88
N ARG A 64 9.38 -7.43 11.75
CA ARG A 64 9.29 -8.89 11.91
C ARG A 64 8.42 -9.46 10.80
N LEU A 65 9.01 -10.21 9.89
CA LEU A 65 8.32 -10.67 8.69
C LEU A 65 7.73 -12.06 8.86
N LYS A 66 6.52 -12.24 8.32
CA LYS A 66 5.94 -13.54 8.02
C LYS A 66 5.56 -13.59 6.55
N ASP A 67 6.36 -14.29 5.77
CA ASP A 67 6.09 -14.48 4.35
C ASP A 67 5.17 -15.70 4.16
N TYR A 68 3.99 -15.48 3.58
CA TYR A 68 3.05 -16.54 3.22
C TYR A 68 3.34 -17.14 1.84
N GLY A 69 4.36 -16.65 1.15
CA GLY A 69 4.66 -17.02 -0.23
C GLY A 69 3.61 -16.47 -1.19
N ASP A 70 3.52 -17.09 -2.37
CA ASP A 70 2.52 -16.77 -3.38
C ASP A 70 1.39 -17.80 -3.31
N LEU A 71 0.15 -17.32 -3.26
CA LEU A 71 -1.02 -18.17 -3.21
C LEU A 71 -1.22 -18.90 -4.55
N SER A 72 -1.63 -20.16 -4.47
CA SER A 72 -2.10 -20.93 -5.61
C SER A 72 -3.62 -20.98 -5.56
N PHE A 73 -4.26 -20.17 -6.41
CA PHE A 73 -5.72 -20.08 -6.46
C PHE A 73 -6.32 -21.29 -7.17
N THR A 74 -7.41 -21.82 -6.61
CA THR A 74 -8.10 -22.98 -7.18
C THR A 74 -8.72 -22.62 -8.55
N PRO A 75 -8.33 -23.29 -9.66
CA PRO A 75 -8.92 -23.04 -10.96
C PRO A 75 -10.38 -23.48 -11.00
N VAL A 76 -11.25 -22.66 -11.59
CA VAL A 76 -12.66 -23.02 -11.83
C VAL A 76 -12.85 -23.41 -13.29
N PRO A 77 -13.11 -24.69 -13.61
CA PRO A 77 -13.38 -25.10 -14.99
C PRO A 77 -14.74 -24.56 -15.46
N LYS A 78 -14.84 -24.22 -16.75
CA LYS A 78 -16.08 -23.73 -17.39
C LYS A 78 -16.68 -22.49 -16.71
N ASP A 79 -15.84 -21.50 -16.46
CA ASP A 79 -16.28 -20.23 -15.90
C ASP A 79 -16.79 -19.27 -16.98
N ASP A 80 -17.92 -19.64 -17.58
CA ASP A 80 -18.53 -18.87 -18.66
C ASP A 80 -18.98 -17.48 -18.20
N LEU A 81 -19.07 -16.56 -19.17
CA LEU A 81 -19.52 -15.20 -18.95
C LEU A 81 -20.86 -15.15 -18.22
N TYR A 82 -20.98 -14.28 -17.22
CA TYR A 82 -22.27 -13.97 -16.62
C TYR A 82 -22.97 -12.86 -17.42
N ASN A 83 -24.24 -13.07 -17.77
CA ASN A 83 -25.05 -12.19 -18.62
C ASN A 83 -24.33 -11.76 -19.92
N ASN A 84 -23.56 -12.67 -20.53
CA ASN A 84 -22.79 -12.44 -21.77
C ASN A 84 -21.79 -11.27 -21.70
N LEU A 85 -21.42 -10.80 -20.50
CA LEU A 85 -20.53 -9.65 -20.34
C LEU A 85 -19.46 -9.88 -19.26
N ILE A 86 -19.87 -10.25 -18.04
CA ILE A 86 -18.95 -10.32 -16.91
C ILE A 86 -18.04 -11.53 -17.05
N VAL A 87 -16.72 -11.28 -17.06
CA VAL A 87 -15.70 -12.29 -17.36
C VAL A 87 -15.21 -12.97 -16.08
N ASN A 88 -15.10 -14.31 -16.11
CA ASN A 88 -14.56 -15.16 -15.03
C ASN A 88 -15.15 -14.94 -13.62
N PRO A 89 -16.49 -14.81 -13.44
CA PRO A 89 -17.07 -14.49 -12.14
C PRO A 89 -16.76 -15.54 -11.07
N ARG A 90 -16.81 -16.85 -11.37
CA ARG A 90 -16.59 -17.86 -10.33
C ARG A 90 -15.12 -17.92 -9.90
N SER A 91 -14.21 -17.76 -10.85
CA SER A 91 -12.76 -17.76 -10.61
C SER A 91 -12.36 -16.57 -9.74
N VAL A 92 -12.85 -15.37 -10.07
CA VAL A 92 -12.61 -14.15 -9.27
C VAL A 92 -13.23 -14.28 -7.88
N GLY A 93 -14.46 -14.80 -7.80
CA GLY A 93 -15.15 -15.00 -6.53
C GLY A 93 -14.42 -15.98 -5.61
N LEU A 94 -13.98 -17.12 -6.13
CA LEU A 94 -13.27 -18.15 -5.36
C LEU A 94 -11.87 -17.69 -4.94
N ALA A 95 -11.09 -17.09 -5.83
CA ALA A 95 -9.76 -16.57 -5.51
C ALA A 95 -9.82 -15.52 -4.40
N ASN A 96 -10.79 -14.60 -4.46
CA ASN A 96 -11.00 -13.61 -3.41
C ASN A 96 -11.48 -14.22 -2.09
N GLN A 97 -12.27 -15.31 -2.13
CA GLN A 97 -12.66 -16.02 -0.92
C GLN A 97 -11.43 -16.62 -0.22
N GLU A 98 -10.58 -17.31 -0.98
CA GLU A 98 -9.33 -17.90 -0.49
C GLU A 98 -8.40 -16.81 0.08
N LEU A 99 -8.23 -15.69 -0.65
CA LEU A 99 -7.41 -14.56 -0.21
C LEU A 99 -7.96 -13.93 1.08
N ALA A 100 -9.28 -13.75 1.21
CA ALA A 100 -9.90 -13.21 2.40
C ALA A 100 -9.60 -14.04 3.66
N GLU A 101 -9.53 -15.36 3.54
CA GLU A 101 -9.13 -16.23 4.66
C GLU A 101 -7.67 -16.04 5.06
N VAL A 102 -6.75 -15.89 4.10
CA VAL A 102 -5.33 -15.67 4.40
C VAL A 102 -5.12 -14.30 5.04
N VAL A 103 -5.74 -13.25 4.51
CA VAL A 103 -5.67 -11.89 5.06
C VAL A 103 -6.26 -11.85 6.47
N ASN A 104 -7.43 -12.45 6.69
CA ASN A 104 -8.03 -12.54 8.03
C ASN A 104 -7.11 -13.27 9.03
N ARG A 105 -6.48 -14.39 8.63
CA ARG A 105 -5.49 -15.09 9.46
C ARG A 105 -4.24 -14.26 9.77
N ALA A 106 -3.74 -13.48 8.80
CA ALA A 106 -2.61 -12.59 9.03
C ALA A 106 -2.98 -11.47 10.01
N VAL A 107 -4.08 -10.77 9.76
CA VAL A 107 -4.54 -9.65 10.59
C VAL A 107 -4.88 -10.12 12.01
N SER A 108 -5.62 -11.22 12.17
CA SER A 108 -5.93 -11.80 13.49
C SER A 108 -4.69 -12.30 14.25
N GLY A 109 -3.59 -12.58 13.53
CA GLY A 109 -2.29 -12.90 14.11
C GLY A 109 -1.50 -11.67 14.58
N GLY A 110 -2.07 -10.46 14.50
CA GLY A 110 -1.43 -9.20 14.88
C GLY A 110 -0.42 -8.70 13.84
N TYR A 111 -0.50 -9.17 12.60
CA TYR A 111 0.33 -8.67 11.51
C TYR A 111 -0.39 -7.56 10.77
N SER A 112 0.37 -6.55 10.37
CA SER A 112 -0.03 -5.77 9.22
C SER A 112 0.17 -6.60 7.96
N CYS A 113 -0.79 -6.63 7.05
CA CYS A 113 -0.82 -7.48 5.88
C CYS A 113 -0.51 -6.67 4.63
N VAL A 114 0.57 -7.02 3.94
CA VAL A 114 0.94 -6.55 2.60
C VAL A 114 0.53 -7.63 1.62
N THR A 115 -0.44 -7.32 0.76
CA THR A 115 -0.79 -8.18 -0.37
C THR A 115 -0.21 -7.60 -1.63
N VAL A 116 0.65 -8.37 -2.30
CA VAL A 116 1.18 -8.03 -3.60
C VAL A 116 0.33 -8.73 -4.64
N GLY A 117 -0.45 -7.96 -5.39
CA GLY A 117 -1.43 -8.50 -6.31
C GLY A 117 -0.88 -8.90 -7.67
N GLY A 118 -1.78 -9.50 -8.44
CA GLY A 118 -1.99 -9.13 -9.82
C GLY A 118 -3.08 -8.04 -9.91
N ASP A 119 -4.20 -8.32 -10.58
CA ASP A 119 -5.22 -7.30 -10.84
C ASP A 119 -6.03 -6.82 -9.61
N HIS A 120 -6.65 -5.63 -9.71
CA HIS A 120 -7.30 -4.96 -8.58
C HIS A 120 -8.61 -5.60 -8.10
N SER A 121 -9.13 -6.63 -8.79
CA SER A 121 -10.29 -7.38 -8.28
C SER A 121 -9.99 -8.07 -6.95
N LEU A 122 -8.70 -8.30 -6.65
CA LEU A 122 -8.21 -8.84 -5.39
C LEU A 122 -8.56 -7.99 -4.16
N ALA A 123 -8.87 -6.70 -4.35
CA ALA A 123 -9.31 -5.82 -3.27
C ALA A 123 -10.59 -6.31 -2.60
N ILE A 124 -11.44 -7.08 -3.31
CA ILE A 124 -12.61 -7.73 -2.74
C ILE A 124 -12.19 -8.64 -1.58
N GLY A 125 -11.18 -9.49 -1.81
CA GLY A 125 -10.66 -10.45 -0.84
C GLY A 125 -9.88 -9.77 0.29
N THR A 126 -9.00 -8.83 -0.03
CA THR A 126 -8.15 -8.17 0.98
C THR A 126 -8.97 -7.31 1.94
N ILE A 127 -9.89 -6.47 1.43
CA ILE A 127 -10.76 -5.63 2.27
C ILE A 127 -11.75 -6.49 3.04
N SER A 128 -12.37 -7.50 2.42
CA SER A 128 -13.29 -8.40 3.12
C SER A 128 -12.59 -9.18 4.24
N GLY A 129 -11.39 -9.70 3.99
CA GLY A 129 -10.58 -10.42 4.98
C GLY A 129 -10.14 -9.51 6.13
N HIS A 130 -9.73 -8.27 5.82
CA HIS A 130 -9.35 -7.27 6.81
C HIS A 130 -10.56 -6.88 7.69
N ALA A 131 -11.71 -6.62 7.08
CA ALA A 131 -12.92 -6.17 7.78
C ALA A 131 -13.49 -7.21 8.75
N ARG A 132 -13.22 -8.51 8.55
CA ARG A 132 -13.64 -9.57 9.49
C ARG A 132 -13.05 -9.40 10.88
N HIS A 133 -11.83 -8.89 10.97
CA HIS A 133 -11.16 -8.62 12.24
C HIS A 133 -11.18 -7.13 12.61
N CYS A 134 -11.21 -6.25 11.60
CA CYS A 134 -11.25 -4.80 11.72
C CYS A 134 -12.51 -4.21 11.07
N PRO A 135 -13.73 -4.44 11.62
CA PRO A 135 -14.99 -4.04 10.97
C PRO A 135 -15.16 -2.53 10.84
N ASP A 136 -14.28 -1.77 11.49
CA ASP A 136 -14.28 -0.33 11.54
C ASP A 136 -13.21 0.32 10.65
N LEU A 137 -12.52 -0.46 9.83
CA LEU A 137 -11.49 0.06 8.92
C LEU A 137 -12.02 1.19 8.04
N CYS A 138 -11.13 2.08 7.63
CA CYS A 138 -11.31 3.01 6.52
C CYS A 138 -10.39 2.64 5.37
N VAL A 139 -10.73 3.11 4.17
CA VAL A 139 -10.00 2.81 2.93
C VAL A 139 -9.46 4.10 2.34
N VAL A 140 -8.17 4.11 2.03
CA VAL A 140 -7.56 5.09 1.12
C VAL A 140 -7.31 4.36 -0.18
N TRP A 141 -7.96 4.79 -1.26
CA TRP A 141 -7.87 4.19 -2.58
C TRP A 141 -7.05 5.11 -3.49
N VAL A 142 -5.82 4.70 -3.83
CA VAL A 142 -4.89 5.49 -4.65
C VAL A 142 -4.83 4.87 -6.03
N ASP A 143 -5.43 5.54 -7.02
CA ASP A 143 -5.75 4.94 -8.32
C ASP A 143 -6.06 6.02 -9.36
N ALA A 144 -5.84 5.72 -10.65
CA ALA A 144 -6.34 6.54 -11.75
C ALA A 144 -7.86 6.40 -11.94
N HIS A 145 -8.42 5.25 -11.57
CA HIS A 145 -9.79 4.80 -11.78
C HIS A 145 -10.56 4.71 -10.45
N ALA A 146 -11.90 4.71 -10.53
CA ALA A 146 -12.73 4.61 -9.33
C ALA A 146 -13.05 3.16 -8.94
N ASP A 147 -12.91 2.20 -9.86
CA ASP A 147 -13.11 0.77 -9.62
C ASP A 147 -14.43 0.44 -8.91
N ILE A 148 -15.48 1.21 -9.25
CA ILE A 148 -16.78 1.21 -8.57
C ILE A 148 -17.95 0.93 -9.52
N ASN A 149 -17.66 0.58 -10.78
CA ASN A 149 -18.69 0.04 -11.65
C ASN A 149 -19.37 -1.17 -10.99
N THR A 150 -20.68 -1.27 -11.15
CA THR A 150 -21.41 -2.50 -10.81
C THR A 150 -21.40 -3.44 -12.03
N PRO A 151 -21.76 -4.72 -11.85
CA PRO A 151 -22.00 -5.63 -12.98
C PRO A 151 -23.08 -5.15 -13.96
N LEU A 152 -23.89 -4.15 -13.59
CA LEU A 152 -24.91 -3.55 -14.45
C LEU A 152 -24.42 -2.29 -15.18
N THR A 153 -23.36 -1.64 -14.69
CA THR A 153 -22.85 -0.37 -15.27
C THR A 153 -21.58 -0.55 -16.07
N THR A 154 -20.79 -1.59 -15.79
CA THR A 154 -19.54 -1.86 -16.52
C THR A 154 -19.78 -2.02 -18.02
N SER A 155 -18.91 -1.43 -18.83
CA SER A 155 -18.89 -1.60 -20.29
C SER A 155 -17.94 -2.71 -20.75
N SER A 156 -16.93 -3.04 -19.94
CA SER A 156 -15.86 -3.98 -20.29
C SER A 156 -16.14 -5.43 -19.86
N GLY A 157 -16.93 -5.58 -18.79
CA GLY A 157 -17.17 -6.85 -18.10
C GLY A 157 -16.01 -7.32 -17.22
N ASN A 158 -14.92 -6.55 -17.12
CA ASN A 158 -13.76 -6.90 -16.32
C ASN A 158 -14.02 -6.56 -14.85
N LEU A 159 -13.82 -7.54 -13.95
CA LEU A 159 -14.11 -7.39 -12.51
C LEU A 159 -13.07 -6.54 -11.75
N HIS A 160 -11.88 -6.29 -12.32
CA HIS A 160 -10.90 -5.39 -11.69
C HIS A 160 -11.38 -3.94 -11.59
N GLY A 161 -12.30 -3.49 -12.46
CA GLY A 161 -12.92 -2.16 -12.38
C GLY A 161 -14.24 -2.13 -11.60
N GLN A 162 -14.54 -3.19 -10.84
CA GLN A 162 -15.78 -3.32 -10.07
C GLN A 162 -15.61 -3.60 -8.55
N PRO A 163 -14.41 -3.75 -7.96
CA PRO A 163 -14.26 -4.29 -6.60
C PRO A 163 -15.02 -3.47 -5.54
N VAL A 164 -15.01 -2.14 -5.63
CA VAL A 164 -15.64 -1.28 -4.61
C VAL A 164 -17.16 -1.44 -4.60
N SER A 165 -17.78 -1.72 -5.75
CA SER A 165 -19.23 -1.94 -5.81
C SER A 165 -19.69 -3.10 -4.93
N PHE A 166 -18.89 -4.16 -4.81
CA PHE A 166 -19.19 -5.34 -3.99
C PHE A 166 -18.96 -5.11 -2.49
N LEU A 167 -18.17 -4.09 -2.14
CA LEU A 167 -17.74 -3.82 -0.77
C LEU A 167 -18.58 -2.73 -0.08
N LEU A 168 -19.19 -1.84 -0.86
CA LEU A 168 -19.94 -0.70 -0.37
C LEU A 168 -21.39 -1.06 0.03
N ARG A 169 -21.75 -0.83 1.30
CA ARG A 169 -23.08 -1.17 1.84
C ARG A 169 -24.22 -0.46 1.09
N GLU A 170 -24.02 0.79 0.71
CA GLU A 170 -25.01 1.64 0.06
C GLU A 170 -25.31 1.24 -1.40
N LEU A 171 -24.50 0.35 -1.99
CA LEU A 171 -24.70 -0.19 -3.33
C LEU A 171 -25.32 -1.60 -3.35
N GLN A 172 -25.57 -2.21 -2.19
CA GLN A 172 -25.99 -3.61 -2.10
C GLN A 172 -27.26 -3.92 -2.91
N ASP A 173 -28.22 -3.00 -2.97
CA ASP A 173 -29.46 -3.17 -3.74
C ASP A 173 -29.30 -2.91 -5.25
N LYS A 174 -28.13 -2.41 -5.68
CA LYS A 174 -27.78 -2.12 -7.07
C LYS A 174 -26.81 -3.11 -7.69
N VAL A 175 -26.26 -4.03 -6.89
CA VAL A 175 -25.29 -5.03 -7.33
C VAL A 175 -25.97 -6.40 -7.41
N PRO A 176 -26.09 -7.02 -8.60
CA PRO A 176 -26.65 -8.35 -8.73
C PRO A 176 -25.70 -9.39 -8.09
N GLN A 177 -26.28 -10.47 -7.57
CA GLN A 177 -25.48 -11.59 -7.07
C GLN A 177 -24.86 -12.37 -8.22
N LEU A 178 -23.52 -12.37 -8.28
CA LEU A 178 -22.77 -13.13 -9.27
C LEU A 178 -22.45 -14.56 -8.78
N PRO A 179 -22.31 -15.53 -9.69
CA PRO A 179 -21.77 -16.85 -9.34
C PRO A 179 -20.39 -16.72 -8.69
N GLY A 180 -20.19 -17.34 -7.53
CA GLY A 180 -18.94 -17.28 -6.76
C GLY A 180 -18.82 -16.08 -5.79
N PHE A 181 -19.79 -15.17 -5.78
CA PHE A 181 -19.75 -13.94 -4.96
C PHE A 181 -20.66 -13.98 -3.72
N SER A 182 -21.41 -15.06 -3.51
CA SER A 182 -22.40 -15.18 -2.42
C SER A 182 -21.81 -15.10 -1.00
N TRP A 183 -20.50 -15.30 -0.85
CA TRP A 183 -19.80 -15.21 0.44
C TRP A 183 -19.49 -13.76 0.84
N ILE A 184 -19.54 -12.83 -0.11
CA ILE A 184 -19.19 -11.42 0.12
C ILE A 184 -20.29 -10.76 0.95
N LYS A 185 -19.86 -10.03 1.98
CA LYS A 185 -20.72 -9.17 2.78
C LYS A 185 -20.19 -7.74 2.68
N PRO A 186 -20.94 -6.78 2.10
CA PRO A 186 -20.50 -5.39 2.01
C PRO A 186 -20.05 -4.86 3.37
N CYS A 187 -18.79 -4.43 3.46
CA CYS A 187 -18.10 -4.23 4.72
C CYS A 187 -17.69 -2.78 4.98
N ILE A 188 -17.75 -1.90 3.98
CA ILE A 188 -17.44 -0.47 4.11
C ILE A 188 -18.67 0.39 3.78
N SER A 189 -18.69 1.62 4.31
CA SER A 189 -19.69 2.65 3.98
C SER A 189 -19.06 3.76 3.15
N SER A 190 -19.87 4.56 2.45
CA SER A 190 -19.37 5.67 1.62
C SER A 190 -18.46 6.68 2.33
N PRO A 191 -18.71 7.10 3.60
CA PRO A 191 -17.79 7.98 4.32
C PRO A 191 -16.53 7.28 4.83
N SER A 192 -16.38 5.97 4.63
CA SER A 192 -15.22 5.18 5.07
C SER A 192 -14.20 4.96 3.97
N ILE A 193 -14.38 5.53 2.77
CA ILE A 193 -13.44 5.44 1.65
C ILE A 193 -13.15 6.84 1.10
N VAL A 194 -11.88 7.12 0.81
CA VAL A 194 -11.43 8.32 0.10
C VAL A 194 -10.55 7.91 -1.06
N TYR A 195 -10.83 8.45 -2.24
CA TYR A 195 -10.01 8.25 -3.44
C TYR A 195 -8.96 9.36 -3.61
N ILE A 196 -7.79 9.02 -4.13
CA ILE A 196 -6.71 9.95 -4.48
C ILE A 196 -6.14 9.56 -5.84
N GLY A 197 -6.08 10.51 -6.78
CA GLY A 197 -5.44 10.30 -8.09
C GLY A 197 -6.39 10.10 -9.27
N LEU A 198 -7.71 10.17 -9.04
CA LEU A 198 -8.71 9.93 -10.08
C LEU A 198 -8.52 10.84 -11.29
N ARG A 199 -8.54 10.24 -12.47
CA ARG A 199 -8.40 10.93 -13.76
C ARG A 199 -9.01 10.20 -14.96
N ASP A 200 -9.43 8.95 -14.80
CA ASP A 200 -10.23 8.23 -15.79
C ASP A 200 -11.40 7.55 -15.08
N VAL A 201 -12.56 8.19 -15.12
CA VAL A 201 -13.75 7.78 -14.35
C VAL A 201 -14.92 7.67 -15.30
N ASP A 202 -15.53 6.49 -15.37
CA ASP A 202 -16.67 6.27 -16.25
C ASP A 202 -17.88 7.13 -15.80
N PRO A 203 -18.77 7.55 -16.72
CA PRO A 203 -19.95 8.33 -16.35
C PRO A 203 -20.83 7.68 -15.27
N PRO A 204 -21.10 6.36 -15.27
CA PRO A 204 -21.82 5.70 -14.17
C PRO A 204 -21.06 5.72 -12.84
N GLU A 205 -19.74 5.61 -12.85
CA GLU A 205 -18.92 5.69 -11.64
C GLU A 205 -18.98 7.10 -11.05
N HIS A 206 -18.83 8.14 -11.89
CA HIS A 206 -18.99 9.51 -11.45
C HIS A 206 -20.40 9.77 -10.87
N PHE A 207 -21.45 9.19 -11.46
CA PHE A 207 -22.80 9.23 -10.89
C PHE A 207 -22.87 8.59 -9.50
N ILE A 208 -22.25 7.42 -9.30
CA ILE A 208 -22.18 6.75 -7.99
C ILE A 208 -21.43 7.62 -6.97
N LEU A 209 -20.24 8.12 -7.33
CA LEU A 209 -19.43 8.98 -6.47
C LEU A 209 -20.22 10.19 -5.96
N LYS A 210 -20.96 10.86 -6.86
CA LYS A 210 -21.80 12.01 -6.51
C LYS A 210 -23.05 11.63 -5.72
N LYS A 211 -23.73 10.55 -6.10
CA LYS A 211 -24.98 10.14 -5.47
C LYS A 211 -24.80 9.72 -4.01
N TYR A 212 -23.69 9.06 -3.69
CA TYR A 212 -23.40 8.51 -2.37
C TYR A 212 -22.43 9.38 -1.55
N ASP A 213 -22.13 10.59 -2.03
CA ASP A 213 -21.21 11.55 -1.42
C ASP A 213 -19.86 10.93 -1.03
N ILE A 214 -19.34 10.09 -1.93
CA ILE A 214 -18.04 9.46 -1.75
C ILE A 214 -16.97 10.53 -1.99
N GLN A 215 -16.07 10.67 -1.03
CA GLN A 215 -15.04 11.71 -1.08
C GLN A 215 -13.89 11.27 -1.98
N TYR A 216 -13.41 12.17 -2.81
CA TYR A 216 -12.31 11.90 -3.73
C TYR A 216 -11.49 13.17 -4.00
N PHE A 217 -10.22 12.95 -4.31
CA PHE A 217 -9.28 13.96 -4.80
C PHE A 217 -8.79 13.53 -6.17
N SER A 218 -9.34 14.15 -7.21
CA SER A 218 -8.87 13.94 -8.57
C SER A 218 -7.47 14.55 -8.76
N MET A 219 -6.79 14.22 -9.86
CA MET A 219 -5.52 14.89 -10.19
C MET A 219 -5.66 16.42 -10.24
N ARG A 220 -6.82 16.94 -10.68
CA ARG A 220 -7.12 18.39 -10.65
C ARG A 220 -7.19 18.96 -9.23
N ASP A 221 -7.66 18.17 -8.26
CA ASP A 221 -7.69 18.61 -6.86
C ASP A 221 -6.28 18.63 -6.28
N ILE A 222 -5.44 17.65 -6.65
CA ILE A 222 -4.02 17.61 -6.29
C ILE A 222 -3.28 18.82 -6.89
N ASP A 223 -3.50 19.15 -8.18
CA ASP A 223 -2.94 20.33 -8.83
C ASP A 223 -3.30 21.63 -8.09
N ARG A 224 -4.53 21.72 -7.59
CA ARG A 224 -5.07 22.91 -6.92
C ARG A 224 -4.60 23.05 -5.48
N LEU A 225 -4.60 21.95 -4.73
CA LEU A 225 -4.42 21.93 -3.27
C LEU A 225 -2.98 21.61 -2.87
N GLY A 226 -2.25 20.88 -3.71
CA GLY A 226 -1.01 20.20 -3.37
C GLY A 226 -1.26 18.94 -2.54
N ILE A 227 -0.40 17.93 -2.72
CA ILE A 227 -0.57 16.61 -2.10
C ILE A 227 -0.62 16.65 -0.56
N GLN A 228 0.10 17.58 0.07
CA GLN A 228 0.03 17.79 1.52
C GLN A 228 -1.40 18.06 1.98
N LYS A 229 -2.09 18.99 1.34
CA LYS A 229 -3.44 19.37 1.78
C LYS A 229 -4.46 18.28 1.50
N VAL A 230 -4.24 17.51 0.44
CA VAL A 230 -5.03 16.31 0.12
C VAL A 230 -4.92 15.27 1.24
N MET A 231 -3.69 14.99 1.73
CA MET A 231 -3.50 14.04 2.83
C MET A 231 -4.11 14.54 4.15
N GLU A 232 -3.93 15.81 4.50
CA GLU A 232 -4.56 16.43 5.68
C GLU A 232 -6.08 16.25 5.65
N GLN A 233 -6.73 16.58 4.52
CA GLN A 233 -8.19 16.46 4.39
C GLN A 233 -8.65 15.00 4.37
N THR A 234 -7.87 14.10 3.75
CA THR A 234 -8.15 12.66 3.75
C THR A 234 -8.21 12.12 5.18
N PHE A 235 -7.25 12.47 6.03
CA PHE A 235 -7.24 12.02 7.41
C PHE A 235 -8.31 12.70 8.27
N ASP A 236 -8.60 13.98 8.07
CA ASP A 236 -9.71 14.66 8.74
C ASP A 236 -11.04 13.95 8.48
N LEU A 237 -11.28 13.52 7.23
CA LEU A 237 -12.47 12.77 6.82
C LEU A 237 -12.52 11.36 7.44
N LEU A 238 -11.42 10.61 7.38
CA LEU A 238 -11.41 9.20 7.75
C LEU A 238 -11.22 8.96 9.25
N ILE A 239 -10.28 9.67 9.88
CA ILE A 239 -9.80 9.43 11.26
C ILE A 239 -9.85 10.68 12.16
N GLY A 240 -10.31 11.83 11.66
CA GLY A 240 -10.37 13.08 12.44
C GLY A 240 -11.27 13.01 13.68
N LYS A 241 -12.28 12.13 13.66
CA LYS A 241 -13.20 11.92 14.80
C LYS A 241 -12.71 10.86 15.79
N ARG A 242 -12.00 9.85 15.30
CA ARG A 242 -11.51 8.70 16.09
C ARG A 242 -10.50 7.91 15.28
N GLN A 243 -9.60 7.24 15.99
CA GLN A 243 -8.62 6.34 15.40
C GLN A 243 -9.29 5.08 14.83
N ARG A 244 -8.87 4.68 13.62
CA ARG A 244 -9.41 3.54 12.88
C ARG A 244 -8.29 2.86 12.10
N PRO A 245 -8.35 1.54 11.92
CA PRO A 245 -7.52 0.82 10.96
C PRO A 245 -7.60 1.42 9.56
N ILE A 246 -6.45 1.66 8.92
CA ILE A 246 -6.39 2.11 7.52
C ILE A 246 -6.10 0.90 6.63
N HIS A 247 -6.91 0.72 5.60
CA HIS A 247 -6.62 -0.14 4.46
C HIS A 247 -6.22 0.75 3.29
N LEU A 248 -4.94 0.72 2.91
CA LEU A 248 -4.48 1.38 1.70
C LEU A 248 -4.64 0.39 0.55
N SER A 249 -5.40 0.74 -0.49
CA SER A 249 -5.38 0.02 -1.77
C SER A 249 -4.75 0.93 -2.79
N PHE A 250 -3.60 0.53 -3.31
CA PHE A 250 -2.77 1.35 -4.19
C PHE A 250 -2.62 0.63 -5.54
N ASP A 251 -3.26 1.15 -6.58
CA ASP A 251 -2.98 0.72 -7.95
C ASP A 251 -1.73 1.45 -8.45
N ILE A 252 -0.81 0.71 -9.07
CA ILE A 252 0.42 1.28 -9.61
C ILE A 252 0.13 2.27 -10.74
N ASP A 253 -1.01 2.13 -11.43
CA ASP A 253 -1.44 3.06 -12.47
C ASP A 253 -1.89 4.42 -11.93
N ALA A 254 -1.96 4.62 -10.60
CA ALA A 254 -2.10 5.94 -10.02
C ALA A 254 -0.92 6.86 -10.40
N PHE A 255 0.29 6.30 -10.52
CA PHE A 255 1.46 7.01 -11.00
C PHE A 255 1.35 7.35 -12.48
N ASP A 256 2.03 8.43 -12.89
CA ASP A 256 2.16 8.73 -14.30
C ASP A 256 2.84 7.56 -15.07
N PRO A 257 2.37 7.20 -16.28
CA PRO A 257 2.94 6.10 -17.06
C PRO A 257 4.42 6.27 -17.40
N THR A 258 4.99 7.49 -17.32
CA THR A 258 6.44 7.69 -17.44
C THR A 258 7.23 7.05 -16.29
N LEU A 259 6.60 6.84 -15.13
CA LEU A 259 7.17 6.23 -13.94
C LEU A 259 6.77 4.75 -13.82
N ALA A 260 5.51 4.44 -14.14
CA ALA A 260 4.93 3.09 -14.07
C ALA A 260 4.36 2.65 -15.44
N PRO A 261 5.21 2.42 -16.46
CA PRO A 261 4.74 2.04 -17.80
C PRO A 261 4.20 0.61 -17.86
N ALA A 262 4.66 -0.22 -16.93
CA ALA A 262 4.17 -1.56 -16.71
C ALA A 262 2.87 -1.45 -15.91
N THR A 263 1.74 -1.34 -16.62
CA THR A 263 0.36 -1.46 -16.11
C THR A 263 -0.62 -1.81 -17.23
N GLY A 264 -1.79 -2.36 -16.87
CA GLY A 264 -2.86 -2.73 -17.81
C GLY A 264 -3.62 -1.54 -18.40
N THR A 265 -3.75 -0.45 -17.63
CA THR A 265 -4.61 0.71 -17.93
C THR A 265 -3.87 2.03 -17.70
N PRO A 266 -2.77 2.32 -18.42
CA PRO A 266 -2.00 3.54 -18.18
C PRO A 266 -2.78 4.80 -18.60
N VAL A 267 -2.91 5.75 -17.68
CA VAL A 267 -3.53 7.06 -17.94
C VAL A 267 -2.54 8.18 -17.66
N VAL A 268 -2.29 9.04 -18.65
CA VAL A 268 -1.34 10.17 -18.56
C VAL A 268 -1.75 11.22 -17.53
N GLY A 269 -0.78 11.99 -17.02
CA GLY A 269 -1.02 13.05 -16.03
C GLY A 269 -1.28 12.49 -14.64
N GLY A 270 -0.59 11.40 -14.29
CA GLY A 270 -0.71 10.75 -12.99
C GLY A 270 0.16 11.35 -11.90
N LEU A 271 0.18 10.69 -10.74
CA LEU A 271 1.00 11.10 -9.61
C LEU A 271 2.48 11.09 -10.00
N THR A 272 3.21 12.10 -9.52
CA THR A 272 4.66 12.07 -9.54
C THR A 272 5.19 11.10 -8.48
N TYR A 273 6.45 10.66 -8.65
CA TYR A 273 7.14 9.82 -7.66
C TYR A 273 7.10 10.43 -6.25
N ARG A 274 7.30 11.75 -6.16
CA ARG A 274 7.31 12.49 -4.89
C ARG A 274 5.95 12.50 -4.22
N GLU A 275 4.86 12.57 -4.97
CA GLU A 275 3.51 12.58 -4.42
C GLU A 275 3.12 11.19 -3.92
N GLY A 276 3.38 10.12 -4.68
CA GLY A 276 3.16 8.76 -4.19
C GLY A 276 3.98 8.44 -2.93
N MET A 277 5.19 9.00 -2.83
CA MET A 277 5.98 8.94 -1.60
C MET A 277 5.40 9.71 -0.45
N TYR A 278 4.98 10.93 -0.70
CA TYR A 278 4.34 11.72 0.31
C TYR A 278 3.08 11.04 0.87
N ILE A 279 2.24 10.43 0.01
CA ILE A 279 1.07 9.65 0.44
C ILE A 279 1.50 8.51 1.39
N SER A 280 2.53 7.74 1.00
CA SER A 280 3.00 6.58 1.77
C SER A 280 3.62 6.98 3.12
N GLU A 281 4.42 8.03 3.14
CA GLU A 281 5.01 8.62 4.35
C GLU A 281 3.93 9.13 5.31
N GLU A 282 2.92 9.83 4.80
CA GLU A 282 1.84 10.37 5.62
C GLU A 282 0.94 9.27 6.18
N ILE A 283 0.66 8.21 5.42
CA ILE A 283 -0.06 7.03 5.94
C ILE A 283 0.74 6.38 7.06
N HIS A 284 2.06 6.23 6.90
CA HIS A 284 2.93 5.72 7.97
C HIS A 284 2.89 6.61 9.23
N ASN A 285 2.93 7.93 9.06
CA ASN A 285 2.93 8.89 10.16
C ASN A 285 1.67 8.85 11.04
N THR A 286 0.56 8.27 10.55
CA THR A 286 -0.66 8.09 11.36
C THR A 286 -0.47 7.15 12.55
N GLY A 287 0.51 6.23 12.48
CA GLY A 287 0.67 5.15 13.48
C GLY A 287 -0.55 4.24 13.60
N GLN A 288 -1.50 4.33 12.66
CA GLN A 288 -2.57 3.37 12.45
C GLN A 288 -2.05 2.38 11.41
N ASP A 289 -1.20 1.45 11.85
CA ASP A 289 -0.14 0.78 11.08
C ASP A 289 -0.51 0.26 9.67
N GLY A 290 -0.62 1.15 8.68
CA GLY A 290 -0.42 0.81 7.28
C GLY A 290 1.06 0.57 7.07
N THR A 291 1.52 -0.67 6.90
CA THR A 291 2.93 -0.94 6.59
C THR A 291 3.14 -1.18 5.11
N TRP A 292 3.77 -0.17 4.51
CA TRP A 292 4.80 -0.15 3.47
C TRP A 292 4.69 -0.97 2.18
N LEU A 293 4.68 -0.22 1.07
CA LEU A 293 5.66 -0.39 0.00
C LEU A 293 6.56 0.85 -0.10
N ASP A 294 7.84 0.61 -0.36
CA ASP A 294 8.70 1.57 -1.05
C ASP A 294 8.10 1.82 -2.45
N PRO A 295 8.24 3.02 -3.01
CA PRO A 295 7.91 3.26 -4.42
C PRO A 295 8.86 2.41 -5.28
N PRO A 296 8.64 2.28 -6.59
CA PRO A 296 9.69 1.76 -7.46
C PRO A 296 10.94 2.65 -7.28
N VAL A 297 11.92 2.17 -6.51
CA VAL A 297 13.18 2.88 -6.29
C VAL A 297 13.78 3.16 -7.66
N GLY A 298 14.02 4.45 -7.89
CA GLY A 298 14.57 4.98 -9.12
C GLY A 298 15.79 4.20 -9.60
N HIS A 299 15.85 4.13 -10.93
CA HIS A 299 16.82 3.51 -11.81
C HIS A 299 16.60 2.05 -12.20
N SER A 300 16.36 1.10 -11.31
CA SER A 300 16.37 -0.33 -11.72
C SER A 300 15.06 -0.82 -12.36
N PHE A 301 13.91 -0.20 -12.04
CA PHE A 301 12.62 -0.52 -12.69
C PHE A 301 12.35 0.38 -13.90
N CYS A 302 12.92 1.59 -13.89
CA CYS A 302 12.77 2.60 -14.94
C CYS A 302 13.75 2.42 -16.12
N ASP A 303 14.71 1.49 -16.01
CA ASP A 303 15.66 1.19 -17.08
C ASP A 303 15.21 -0.06 -17.85
N SER A 304 14.47 0.17 -18.94
CA SER A 304 14.00 -0.85 -19.89
C SER A 304 15.14 -1.72 -20.46
N LYS A 305 16.41 -1.30 -20.31
CA LYS A 305 17.58 -2.05 -20.77
C LYS A 305 18.05 -3.13 -19.80
N SER A 306 17.80 -3.02 -18.50
CA SER A 306 18.33 -3.97 -17.50
C SER A 306 17.53 -5.29 -17.44
N LEU A 307 16.25 -5.27 -17.83
CA LEU A 307 15.34 -6.43 -17.79
C LEU A 307 15.43 -7.36 -19.02
N THR A 308 16.30 -7.07 -19.98
CA THR A 308 16.53 -7.96 -21.15
C THR A 308 17.52 -9.08 -20.89
N LYS A 309 18.22 -9.08 -19.75
CA LYS A 309 19.33 -10.03 -19.51
C LYS A 309 18.97 -11.33 -18.77
N ASN A 310 17.79 -11.44 -18.14
CA ASN A 310 17.47 -12.57 -17.25
C ASN A 310 16.17 -13.31 -17.58
N SER A 311 15.73 -13.33 -18.84
CA SER A 311 14.63 -14.17 -19.32
C SER A 311 15.14 -15.42 -20.02
N ASN A 312 15.85 -16.30 -19.28
CA ASN A 312 15.99 -17.71 -19.65
C ASN A 312 14.95 -18.53 -18.88
N CYS A 313 13.69 -18.40 -19.29
CA CYS A 313 12.70 -19.44 -18.99
C CYS A 313 12.87 -20.51 -20.07
N GLY A 314 13.43 -21.65 -19.69
CA GLY A 314 13.79 -22.72 -20.60
C GLY A 314 12.57 -23.33 -21.28
N THR A 315 12.55 -23.29 -22.60
CA THR A 315 11.84 -24.25 -23.44
C THR A 315 12.77 -24.73 -24.55
N LEU A 316 12.98 -26.04 -24.56
CA LEU A 316 13.66 -26.79 -25.61
C LEU A 316 12.99 -26.52 -26.97
N GLY A 317 13.79 -26.02 -27.92
CA GLY A 317 13.71 -26.28 -29.35
C GLY A 317 12.35 -26.12 -30.05
N GLN A 318 12.11 -24.95 -30.64
CA GLN A 318 11.94 -24.78 -32.09
C GLN A 318 11.73 -23.30 -32.40
N ALA A 319 12.48 -22.80 -33.39
CA ALA A 319 12.53 -21.41 -33.77
C ALA A 319 11.19 -20.94 -34.35
N ALA A 320 10.56 -19.99 -33.67
CA ALA A 320 9.63 -19.03 -34.27
C ALA A 320 10.02 -17.65 -33.75
N THR A 321 10.20 -16.71 -34.67
CA THR A 321 10.57 -15.32 -34.40
C THR A 321 9.49 -14.64 -33.56
N CYS A 322 9.73 -14.51 -32.26
CA CYS A 322 8.86 -13.79 -31.33
C CYS A 322 9.36 -12.35 -31.17
N ASP A 323 8.55 -11.43 -31.70
CA ASP A 323 8.61 -9.99 -31.54
C ASP A 323 8.77 -9.56 -30.07
N ALA A 324 9.86 -8.85 -29.77
CA ALA A 324 10.27 -8.47 -28.42
C ALA A 324 9.42 -7.30 -27.89
N ARG A 325 8.27 -7.61 -27.29
CA ARG A 325 7.45 -6.65 -26.53
C ARG A 325 7.75 -6.75 -25.04
N ILE A 326 7.99 -5.59 -24.41
CA ILE A 326 8.21 -5.42 -22.97
C ILE A 326 6.99 -6.02 -22.21
N PRO A 327 7.18 -6.93 -21.24
CA PRO A 327 6.06 -7.51 -20.50
C PRO A 327 5.36 -6.44 -19.65
N TYR A 328 4.03 -6.44 -19.69
CA TYR A 328 3.14 -5.57 -18.90
C TYR A 328 2.93 -6.18 -17.51
N TRP A 329 2.89 -5.36 -16.45
CA TRP A 329 2.68 -5.80 -15.07
C TRP A 329 1.60 -4.94 -14.46
N ASN A 330 0.54 -5.46 -13.84
CA ASN A 330 -0.33 -4.64 -12.99
C ASN A 330 -0.24 -5.25 -11.61
N ALA A 331 0.34 -4.53 -10.66
CA ALA A 331 0.47 -5.01 -9.29
C ALA A 331 -0.31 -4.04 -8.42
N GLY A 332 -1.57 -4.37 -8.15
CA GLY A 332 -2.33 -3.72 -7.09
C GLY A 332 -1.72 -4.09 -5.74
N LEU A 333 -1.52 -3.11 -4.89
CA LEU A 333 -0.90 -3.27 -3.58
C LEU A 333 -1.94 -2.93 -2.53
N SER A 334 -2.42 -3.94 -1.80
CA SER A 334 -3.41 -3.75 -0.74
C SER A 334 -2.79 -4.00 0.63
N PHE A 335 -3.03 -3.10 1.58
CA PHE A 335 -2.44 -3.07 2.92
C PHE A 335 -3.51 -3.13 4.01
N SER A 336 -3.25 -3.75 5.16
CA SER A 336 -4.22 -3.89 6.25
C SER A 336 -3.56 -4.03 7.62
N TYR A 337 -4.14 -3.54 8.72
CA TYR A 337 -3.66 -3.81 10.10
C TYR A 337 -4.74 -3.63 11.16
N SER A 338 -4.60 -4.32 12.30
CA SER A 338 -5.48 -4.21 13.47
C SER A 338 -4.76 -3.63 14.69
N ALA A 339 -5.22 -2.47 15.17
CA ALA A 339 -4.91 -1.99 16.52
C ALA A 339 -6.11 -2.27 17.45
N ALA A 340 -6.28 -3.52 17.87
CA ALA A 340 -7.24 -3.88 18.92
C ALA A 340 -6.50 -4.34 20.19
N SER A 341 -6.30 -3.38 21.11
CA SER A 341 -6.21 -3.50 22.57
C SER A 341 -5.61 -4.77 23.20
N ASN A 342 -4.45 -4.63 23.87
CA ASN A 342 -4.39 -5.03 25.28
C ASN A 342 -3.34 -4.25 26.11
N PRO A 343 -3.77 -3.54 27.17
CA PRO A 343 -2.97 -3.27 28.34
C PRO A 343 -3.35 -4.29 29.44
N ALA A 344 -2.58 -5.37 29.61
CA ALA A 344 -2.65 -6.16 30.84
C ALA A 344 -1.46 -7.12 30.95
N PHE A 345 -0.68 -6.93 32.01
CA PHE A 345 0.03 -8.02 32.67
C PHE A 345 -0.97 -9.12 33.03
N CYS A 346 -0.61 -10.38 32.77
CA CYS A 346 -1.14 -11.50 33.53
C CYS A 346 0.01 -12.49 33.79
N LEU A 347 0.57 -12.37 34.99
CA LEU A 347 1.30 -13.47 35.61
C LEU A 347 0.28 -14.57 35.90
N CYS A 348 0.52 -15.77 35.37
CA CYS A 348 0.03 -17.00 35.98
C CYS A 348 1.24 -17.85 36.34
N SER A 349 1.69 -17.66 37.58
CA SER A 349 2.38 -18.65 38.36
C SER A 349 1.38 -19.74 38.78
N HIS A 350 1.71 -21.01 38.54
CA HIS A 350 1.48 -22.08 39.52
C HIS A 350 2.64 -23.08 39.46
N ALA A 351 3.18 -23.31 40.66
CA ALA A 351 4.07 -24.35 41.16
C ALA A 351 3.63 -25.77 40.70
N THR A 352 4.43 -26.83 40.66
CA THR A 352 5.63 -27.26 41.42
C THR A 352 6.13 -28.55 40.74
N HIS A 353 7.45 -28.76 40.59
CA HIS A 353 8.11 -29.96 41.12
C HIS A 353 9.65 -29.90 41.04
N MET A 354 10.23 -30.03 42.24
CA MET A 354 11.50 -30.62 42.69
C MET A 354 12.62 -30.97 41.68
N GLY A 355 13.84 -30.56 42.06
CA GLY A 355 15.09 -31.12 41.57
C GLY A 355 16.28 -30.36 42.18
N ASP A 356 16.74 -30.84 43.33
CA ASP A 356 17.87 -30.36 44.13
C ASP A 356 19.19 -30.25 43.35
N SER A 357 20.06 -29.29 43.74
CA SER A 357 21.36 -29.54 44.39
C SER A 357 22.39 -28.42 44.16
N ASP A 358 22.75 -27.78 45.27
CA ASP A 358 24.09 -27.36 45.77
C ASP A 358 25.17 -26.75 44.86
N GLY A 359 25.75 -25.63 45.34
CA GLY A 359 27.16 -25.30 45.12
C GLY A 359 27.50 -23.81 44.92
N VAL A 360 28.03 -23.16 45.96
CA VAL A 360 28.64 -21.82 46.01
C VAL A 360 30.14 -21.99 46.40
N PRO A 361 31.09 -21.04 46.30
CA PRO A 361 31.35 -19.89 45.39
C PRO A 361 32.75 -19.93 44.70
N GLY A 362 33.01 -19.03 43.75
CA GLY A 362 34.37 -18.78 43.25
C GLY A 362 34.53 -17.40 42.60
N SER A 363 35.36 -16.57 43.21
CA SER A 363 35.77 -15.20 42.90
C SER A 363 36.25 -14.90 41.48
N GLY A 364 35.95 -13.68 40.99
CA GLY A 364 36.63 -13.08 39.83
C GLY A 364 36.24 -11.64 39.58
N PHE A 365 37.09 -10.71 40.04
CA PHE A 365 37.03 -9.27 39.78
C PHE A 365 37.06 -8.94 38.28
N GLY A 366 36.30 -7.92 37.86
CA GLY A 366 36.35 -7.37 36.51
C GLY A 366 35.51 -6.10 36.37
N LEU A 367 36.03 -4.99 36.90
CA LEU A 367 35.57 -3.64 36.56
C LEU A 367 35.93 -3.36 35.09
N ALA A 368 34.93 -2.99 34.27
CA ALA A 368 35.18 -2.26 33.03
C ALA A 368 34.07 -1.23 32.81
N GLN A 369 34.52 0.02 32.74
CA GLN A 369 33.74 1.24 32.63
C GLN A 369 33.01 1.38 31.29
N SER A 370 31.85 2.02 31.39
CA SER A 370 31.21 2.91 30.41
C SER A 370 31.99 3.27 29.14
N SER A 371 31.35 3.07 27.99
CA SER A 371 31.66 3.80 26.75
C SER A 371 30.35 4.18 26.05
N SER A 372 29.69 5.21 26.62
CA SER A 372 28.91 6.15 25.82
C SER A 372 29.86 7.25 25.35
N VAL A 373 29.55 7.90 24.23
CA VAL A 373 30.34 8.98 23.57
C VAL A 373 31.36 8.49 22.54
N TYR A 374 30.88 8.05 21.38
CA TYR A 374 31.60 8.16 20.11
C TYR A 374 30.57 8.15 18.98
N TYR A 375 30.03 9.31 18.60
CA TYR A 375 29.51 9.63 17.24
C TYR A 375 28.96 11.08 17.16
N SER A 376 29.68 12.06 17.70
CA SER A 376 29.33 13.50 17.56
C SER A 376 30.50 14.38 17.13
N HIS A 377 31.54 13.81 16.52
CA HIS A 377 32.75 14.56 16.13
C HIS A 377 33.15 14.50 14.64
N LEU A 378 32.31 13.93 13.77
CA LEU A 378 32.60 13.88 12.32
C LEU A 378 31.72 14.78 11.43
N VAL A 379 30.77 15.54 12.01
CA VAL A 379 29.90 16.45 11.25
C VAL A 379 30.31 17.93 11.37
N ASN A 380 31.14 18.30 12.35
CA ASN A 380 31.56 19.69 12.57
C ASN A 380 32.87 20.12 11.87
N GLN A 381 33.49 19.25 11.05
CA GLN A 381 34.71 19.59 10.30
C GLN A 381 34.48 19.83 8.79
N LYS A 382 33.25 19.66 8.27
CA LYS A 382 32.93 19.93 6.84
C LYS A 382 32.01 21.12 6.58
N MET A 383 31.67 21.92 7.60
CA MET A 383 30.91 23.17 7.46
C MET A 383 31.73 24.42 7.84
N LYS A 384 33.02 24.46 7.47
CA LYS A 384 33.84 25.69 7.58
C LYS A 384 34.40 26.23 6.26
N ASP A 385 34.15 25.56 5.13
CA ASP A 385 34.72 25.95 3.83
C ASP A 385 33.73 26.50 2.79
N PHE A 386 32.52 26.92 3.20
CA PHE A 386 31.53 27.52 2.28
C PHE A 386 30.93 28.84 2.77
N SER A 387 31.74 29.66 3.45
CA SER A 387 31.36 31.04 3.79
C SER A 387 32.47 32.03 3.43
N ALA A 388 32.69 32.24 2.13
CA ALA A 388 33.34 33.44 1.59
C ALA A 388 33.21 33.46 0.07
N PHE A 389 32.29 34.24 -0.50
CA PHE A 389 32.55 35.06 -1.71
C PHE A 389 31.45 36.15 -1.85
N PRO A 390 31.81 37.38 -2.27
CA PRO A 390 31.05 38.59 -1.91
C PRO A 390 29.97 39.00 -2.91
N ILE A 391 28.90 39.58 -2.36
CA ILE A 391 27.92 40.42 -3.03
C ILE A 391 28.60 41.73 -3.44
N ASN A 392 28.91 41.90 -4.72
CA ASN A 392 28.86 43.17 -5.46
C ASN A 392 29.52 43.02 -6.84
N GLN A 393 28.69 42.91 -7.88
CA GLN A 393 28.86 43.53 -9.21
C GLN A 393 27.92 42.82 -10.18
N PHE A 394 26.78 43.42 -10.51
CA PHE A 394 26.16 43.42 -11.86
C PHE A 394 24.88 44.28 -11.85
N LYS A 395 25.03 45.55 -11.41
CA LYS A 395 24.18 46.65 -11.87
C LYS A 395 24.99 47.42 -12.91
N LYS A 396 25.00 46.94 -14.16
CA LYS A 396 25.31 47.68 -15.41
C LYS A 396 25.35 46.70 -16.60
N LYS A 397 24.18 46.40 -17.15
CA LYS A 397 23.94 46.10 -18.58
C LYS A 397 22.43 45.88 -18.81
N LYS A 398 21.66 46.96 -18.67
CA LYS A 398 20.40 47.16 -19.40
C LYS A 398 20.72 48.15 -20.52
N LYS A 399 21.08 47.64 -21.71
CA LYS A 399 20.93 48.27 -23.05
C LYS A 399 21.76 47.47 -24.05
N ALA A 400 21.16 47.19 -25.22
CA ALA A 400 21.58 46.27 -26.28
C ALA A 400 21.26 44.80 -25.92
N GLU A 401 20.37 44.05 -26.57
CA GLU A 401 19.90 44.11 -27.96
C GLU A 401 18.39 43.85 -28.06
N LYS A 402 17.68 44.81 -28.65
CA LYS A 402 16.55 44.56 -29.54
C LYS A 402 17.15 44.52 -30.94
N GLN A 403 17.00 43.41 -31.66
CA GLN A 403 17.11 43.20 -33.13
C GLN A 403 17.85 41.89 -33.48
N CYS A 404 17.10 40.80 -33.54
CA CYS A 404 17.01 39.85 -34.66
C CYS A 404 15.89 38.85 -34.34
#